data_AF-A0A6P1T4N2-F1
#
_entry.id   AF-A0A6P1T4N2-F1
#
_cell.length_a   1.000
_cell.length_b   1.000
_cell.length_c   1.000
_cell.angle_alpha   90.00
_cell.angle_beta   90.00
_cell.angle_gamma   90.00
#
_symmetry.space_group_name_H-M   'P 1'
#
loop_
_entity.id
_entity.type
_entity.pdbx_description
1 polymer ?
#
loop_
_entity_poly.entity_id
_entity_poly.type
_entity_poly.pdbx_seq_one_letter_code
_entity_poly.pdbx_strand_id
1 'polypeptide(L)' 'MTSFRGNTGYSHVNISEPETRHLRQRLEVEITWLSRQMKELQGADASLDISLLQTYREMIFSRRALLGRIPR' A
#
# COMPACT_ATOMS: atom_id res chain seq x y z
N MET A 1 32.47 -23.27 26.55
CA MET A 1 31.92 -22.30 27.52
C MET A 1 31.23 -21.20 26.72
N THR A 2 29.91 -21.08 26.89
CA THR A 2 29.01 -19.90 26.74
C THR A 2 29.44 -18.75 25.80
N SER A 3 28.78 -18.58 24.65
CA SER A 3 27.49 -17.88 24.43
C SER A 3 27.58 -16.36 24.21
N PHE A 4 27.24 -16.01 22.97
CA PHE A 4 26.56 -14.82 22.45
C PHE A 4 26.14 -13.70 23.41
N ARG A 5 26.45 -12.46 23.01
CA ARG A 5 25.57 -11.31 23.23
C ARG A 5 25.88 -10.19 22.22
N GLY A 6 25.12 -10.16 21.13
CA GLY A 6 24.89 -8.97 20.32
C GLY A 6 23.40 -8.65 20.42
N ASN A 7 23.01 -7.86 21.42
CA ASN A 7 21.63 -7.45 21.64
C ASN A 7 21.38 -6.13 20.92
N THR A 8 21.04 -6.18 19.63
CA THR A 8 20.45 -5.04 18.92
C THR A 8 18.94 -5.13 19.08
N GLY A 9 18.44 -4.46 20.13
CA GLY A 9 17.03 -4.26 20.35
C GLY A 9 16.43 -3.37 19.26
N TYR A 10 16.14 -3.95 18.10
CA TYR A 10 15.00 -3.52 17.31
C TYR A 10 13.77 -4.08 18.03
N SER A 11 12.99 -3.20 18.64
CA SER A 11 11.65 -3.50 19.07
C SER A 11 10.89 -4.03 17.85
N HIS A 12 10.85 -5.36 17.74
CA HIS A 12 9.95 -6.08 16.84
C HIS A 12 8.55 -5.63 17.25
N VAL A 13 8.03 -4.59 16.61
CA VAL A 13 6.60 -4.32 16.60
C VAL A 13 6.04 -5.58 15.97
N ASN A 14 5.55 -6.47 16.83
CA ASN A 14 4.99 -7.75 16.45
C ASN A 14 3.63 -7.44 15.84
N ILE A 15 3.64 -6.82 14.65
CA ILE A 15 2.45 -6.73 13.81
C ILE A 15 2.08 -8.17 13.57
N SER A 16 0.95 -8.57 14.13
CA SER A 16 0.55 -9.96 14.08
C SER A 16 0.40 -10.35 12.60
N GLU A 17 0.78 -11.58 12.26
CA GLU A 17 0.61 -12.09 10.90
C GLU A 17 -0.82 -11.87 10.35
N PRO A 18 -1.90 -12.02 11.15
CA PRO A 18 -3.25 -11.65 10.74
C PRO A 18 -3.41 -10.17 10.37
N GLU A 19 -2.86 -9.24 11.17
CA GLU A 19 -2.90 -7.80 10.87
C GLU A 19 -2.13 -7.47 9.60
N THR A 20 -0.99 -8.12 9.38
CA THR A 20 -0.17 -7.98 8.18
C THR A 20 -0.94 -8.44 6.93
N ARG A 21 -1.59 -9.60 7.00
CA ARG A 21 -2.45 -10.11 5.92
C ARG A 21 -3.67 -9.22 5.68
N HIS A 22 -4.30 -8.73 6.75
CA HIS A 22 -5.45 -7.84 6.66
C HIS A 22 -5.08 -6.50 6.00
N LEU A 23 -3.93 -5.92 6.38
CA LEU A 23 -3.40 -4.69 5.78
C LEU A 23 -3.10 -4.89 4.29
N ARG A 24 -2.48 -6.02 3.91
CA ARG A 24 -2.26 -6.39 2.52
C ARG A 24 -3.56 -6.42 1.71
N GLN A 25 -4.55 -7.17 2.20
CA GLN A 25 -5.85 -7.29 1.53
C GLN A 25 -6.53 -5.93 1.36
N ARG A 26 -6.48 -5.08 2.39
CA ARG A 26 -7.02 -3.71 2.33
C ARG A 26 -6.34 -2.87 1.25
N LEU A 27 -5.01 -2.91 1.17
CA LEU A 27 -4.28 -2.18 0.14
C LEU A 27 -4.63 -2.67 -1.27
N GLU A 28 -4.79 -3.98 -1.46
CA GLU A 28 -5.21 -4.55 -2.75
C GLU A 28 -6.61 -4.08 -3.18
N VAL A 29 -7.56 -4.05 -2.24
CA VAL A 29 -8.91 -3.54 -2.46
C VAL A 29 -8.88 -2.05 -2.79
N GLU A 30 -8.13 -1.25 -2.03
CA GLU A 30 -8.00 0.19 -2.27
C GLU A 30 -7.36 0.48 -3.64
N ILE A 31 -6.28 -0.23 -4.01
CA ILE A 31 -5.65 -0.10 -5.33
C ILE A 31 -6.63 -0.43 -6.45
N THR A 32 -7.42 -1.49 -6.28
CA THR A 32 -8.41 -1.92 -7.28
C THR A 32 -9.49 -0.86 -7.45
N TRP A 33 -10.03 -0.35 -6.34
CA TRP A 33 -11.05 0.68 -6.34
C TRP A 33 -10.55 1.99 -6.98
N LEU A 34 -9.37 2.48 -6.57
CA LEU A 34 -8.75 3.68 -7.14
C LEU A 34 -8.48 3.52 -8.64
N SER A 35 -8.00 2.34 -9.07
CA SER A 35 -7.73 2.06 -10.48
C SER A 35 -9.02 2.09 -11.32
N ARG A 36 -10.15 1.64 -10.75
CA ARG A 36 -11.45 1.70 -11.41
C ARG A 36 -11.95 3.13 -11.53
N GLN A 37 -11.93 3.89 -10.44
CA GLN A 37 -12.32 5.30 -10.42
C GLN A 37 -11.51 6.13 -11.44
N MET A 38 -10.21 5.89 -11.50
CA MET A 38 -9.34 6.54 -12.48
C MET A 38 -9.72 6.21 -13.92
N LYS A 39 -10.10 4.96 -14.22
CA LYS A 39 -10.57 4.56 -15.56
C LYS A 39 -11.92 5.19 -15.91
N GLU A 40 -12.84 5.25 -14.96
CA GLU A 40 -14.15 5.90 -15.13
C GLU A 40 -13.97 7.40 -15.42
N LEU A 41 -13.07 8.07 -14.70
CA LEU A 41 -12.72 9.48 -14.92
C LEU A 41 -12.15 9.74 -16.33
N GLN A 42 -11.30 8.83 -16.83
CA GLN A 42 -10.71 8.93 -18.17
C GLN A 42 -11.70 8.68 -19.31
N GLY A 43 -12.80 7.96 -19.04
CA GLY A 43 -13.85 7.71 -20.02
C GLY A 43 -14.92 8.81 -20.11
N ALA A 44 -14.91 9.78 -19.19
CA ALA A 44 -15.85 10.90 -19.18
C ALA A 44 -15.33 12.07 -20.04
N ASP A 45 -15.84 12.17 -21.26
CA ASP A 45 -15.34 13.03 -22.36
C ASP A 45 -15.53 14.56 -22.16
N ALA A 46 -16.09 15.02 -21.03
CA ALA A 46 -16.56 16.41 -20.91
C ALA A 46 -15.55 17.40 -20.30
N SER A 47 -14.62 16.96 -19.47
CA SER A 47 -13.49 17.77 -18.96
C SER A 47 -12.69 16.90 -18.01
N LEU A 48 -11.69 16.19 -18.53
CA LEU A 48 -10.82 15.38 -17.69
C LEU A 48 -10.08 16.30 -16.71
N ASP A 49 -10.41 16.20 -15.42
CA ASP A 49 -9.67 16.88 -14.37
C ASP A 49 -8.29 16.23 -14.22
N ILE A 50 -7.28 16.86 -14.83
CA ILE A 50 -5.90 16.38 -14.86
C ILE A 50 -5.32 16.34 -13.43
N SER A 51 -5.67 17.30 -12.58
CA SER A 51 -5.19 17.37 -11.20
C SER A 51 -5.74 16.20 -10.38
N LEU A 52 -7.01 15.89 -10.57
CA LEU A 52 -7.65 14.73 -9.95
C LEU A 52 -7.05 13.41 -10.47
N LEU A 53 -6.85 13.30 -11.78
CA LEU A 53 -6.19 12.13 -12.39
C LEU A 53 -4.79 11.90 -11.81
N GLN A 54 -4.00 12.96 -11.68
CA GLN A 54 -2.67 12.90 -11.10
C GLN A 54 -2.71 12.47 -9.63
N THR A 55 -3.69 12.96 -8.87
CA THR A 55 -3.89 12.56 -7.47
C THR A 55 -4.19 11.06 -7.36
N TYR A 56 -5.07 10.51 -8.21
CA TYR A 56 -5.32 9.07 -8.24
C TYR A 56 -4.06 8.25 -8.54
N ARG A 57 -3.23 8.71 -9.49
CA ARG A 57 -1.95 8.05 -9.81
C ARG A 57 -1.02 7.98 -8.61
N GLU A 58 -0.87 9.08 -7.88
CA GLU A 58 -0.01 9.15 -6.69
C GLU A 58 -0.55 8.31 -5.53
N MET A 59 -1.87 8.29 -5.34
CA MET A 59 -2.54 7.43 -4.36
C MET A 59 -2.35 5.95 -4.66
N ILE A 60 -2.40 5.53 -5.93
CA ILE A 60 -2.13 4.15 -6.35
C ILE A 60 -0.65 3.82 -6.17
N PHE A 61 0.25 4.73 -6.57
CA PHE A 61 1.69 4.55 -6.45
C PHE A 61 2.12 4.35 -4.99
N SER A 62 1.68 5.22 -4.09
CA SER A 62 2.00 5.13 -2.66
C SER A 62 1.52 3.81 -2.03
N ARG A 63 0.31 3.36 -2.37
CA ARG A 63 -0.22 2.08 -1.89
C ARG A 63 0.52 0.87 -2.42
N ARG A 64 0.93 0.87 -3.71
CA ARG A 64 1.78 -0.18 -4.28
C ARG A 64 3.15 -0.22 -3.60
N ALA A 65 3.72 0.95 -3.30
CA ALA A 65 4.98 1.04 -2.58
C ALA A 65 4.86 0.49 -1.14
N LEU A 66 3.75 0.76 -0.45
CA LEU A 66 3.46 0.17 0.86
C LEU A 66 3.28 -1.35 0.77
N LEU A 67 2.47 -1.82 -0.18
CA LEU A 67 2.22 -3.25 -0.41
C LEU A 67 3.52 -4.02 -0.66
N GLY A 68 4.44 -3.45 -1.44
CA GLY A 68 5.76 -4.04 -1.71
C GLY A 68 6.69 -4.14 -0.49
N ARG A 69 6.39 -3.42 0.59
CA ARG A 69 7.13 -3.48 1.87
C ARG A 69 6.53 -4.47 2.86
N ILE A 70 5.31 -4.99 2.62
CA ILE A 70 4.65 -5.93 3.54
C ILE A 70 5.23 -7.35 3.34
N PRO A 71 5.79 -7.99 4.38
CA PRO A 71 6.40 -9.33 4.30
C PRO A 71 5.40 -10.39 3.83
N ARG A 72 5.75 -11.19 2.82
CA ARG A 72 4.86 -12.17 2.18
C ARG A 72 4.27 -13.16 3.16
#